data_AF-A0A7K4M094-F1
#
_entry.id   AF-A0A7K4M094-F1
#
_cell.length_a   1.000
_cell.length_b   1.000
_cell.length_c   1.000
_cell.angle_alpha   90.00
_cell.angle_beta   90.00
_cell.angle_gamma   90.00
#
_symmetry.space_group_name_H-M   'P 1'
#
loop_
_entity.id
_entity.type
_entity.pdbx_description
1 polymer ?
#
loop_
_entity_poly.entity_id
_entity_poly.type
_entity_poly.pdbx_seq_one_letter_code
_entity_poly.pdbx_strand_id
1 'polypeptide(L)'
;DYTMNYWKSNGAPAEKLVVGFPAYGNTFTLQNPSDNGLNAPASGPGPAGPYTQEAGTLAYFEICTLLKSGATQVWDAPQDVPYAYKGSTWVGYDNIKSFNIKADWLKKNKYGGAMVWAIDLDDFTGSFCKEGKYPLITTLKNALGLKSSSCVPSAQPNPPVTAAPSTTSGSGSGSGSGSGSGSSGSGSGSSGSNPSGSTGSGFCAGKANGIYADPTSKGSFYNC
;
A
#
# COMPACT_ATOMS: atom_id res chain seq x y z
N ASP A 1 11.02 19.38 1.68
CA ASP A 1 12.21 19.89 2.38
C ASP A 1 12.28 19.59 3.86
N TYR A 2 11.39 20.14 4.70
CA TYR A 2 11.53 20.14 6.16
C TYR A 2 11.79 18.75 6.78
N THR A 3 10.87 17.79 6.63
CA THR A 3 10.92 16.50 7.34
C THR A 3 12.19 15.71 7.05
N MET A 4 12.60 15.63 5.78
CA MET A 4 13.80 14.87 5.42
C MET A 4 15.09 15.57 5.87
N ASN A 5 15.12 16.91 5.84
CA ASN A 5 16.24 17.68 6.37
C ASN A 5 16.32 17.59 7.89
N TYR A 6 15.18 17.50 8.58
CA TYR A 6 15.12 17.26 10.01
C TYR A 6 15.80 15.94 10.37
N TRP A 7 15.43 14.83 9.73
CA TRP A 7 16.08 13.53 9.96
C TRP A 7 17.57 13.56 9.68
N LYS A 8 17.96 14.17 8.56
CA LYS A 8 19.37 14.32 8.18
C LYS A 8 20.17 15.13 9.21
N SER A 9 19.60 16.24 9.69
CA SER A 9 20.24 17.12 10.68
C SER A 9 20.37 16.46 12.06
N ASN A 10 19.53 15.45 12.34
CA ASN A 10 19.58 14.63 13.56
C ASN A 10 20.43 13.35 13.39
N GLY A 11 21.28 13.28 12.36
CA GLY A 11 22.30 12.24 12.22
C GLY A 11 21.90 11.04 11.36
N ALA A 12 20.72 11.02 10.74
CA ALA A 12 20.37 9.98 9.78
C ALA A 12 21.16 10.19 8.46
N PRO A 13 21.96 9.21 7.99
CA PRO A 13 22.65 9.31 6.72
C PRO A 13 21.65 9.42 5.56
N ALA A 14 21.89 10.33 4.61
CA ALA A 14 20.94 10.63 3.54
C ALA A 14 20.63 9.39 2.69
N GLU A 15 21.66 8.59 2.38
CA GLU A 15 21.60 7.34 1.64
C GLU A 15 20.83 6.21 2.34
N LYS A 16 20.47 6.38 3.63
CA LYS A 16 19.59 5.46 4.37
C LYS A 16 18.17 5.98 4.52
N LEU A 17 17.92 7.23 4.15
CA LEU A 17 16.59 7.83 4.21
C LEU A 17 15.81 7.52 2.94
N VAL A 18 14.68 6.83 3.09
CA VAL A 18 13.78 6.46 2.00
C VAL A 18 12.55 7.38 2.06
N VAL A 19 12.32 8.16 1.01
CA VAL A 19 11.24 9.17 0.95
C VAL A 19 9.91 8.48 0.66
N GLY A 20 8.87 8.77 1.45
CA GLY A 20 7.52 8.27 1.21
C GLY A 20 6.79 9.02 0.09
N PHE A 21 6.12 8.27 -0.78
CA PHE A 21 5.28 8.75 -1.87
C PHE A 21 3.86 8.17 -1.71
N PRO A 22 2.83 9.01 -1.52
CA PRO A 22 1.47 8.54 -1.36
C PRO A 22 0.81 8.29 -2.74
N ALA A 23 0.25 7.11 -2.93
CA ALA A 23 -0.66 6.78 -4.03
C ALA A 23 -2.14 7.01 -3.62
N TYR A 24 -2.36 7.99 -2.75
CA TYR A 24 -3.68 8.37 -2.23
C TYR A 24 -3.71 9.88 -1.98
N GLY A 25 -4.89 10.41 -1.69
CA GLY A 25 -5.10 11.78 -1.27
C GLY A 25 -5.94 11.87 -0.02
N ASN A 26 -5.75 12.93 0.76
CA ASN A 26 -6.60 13.23 1.92
C ASN A 26 -7.74 14.13 1.48
N THR A 27 -8.95 13.83 1.95
CA THR A 27 -10.17 14.52 1.55
C THR A 27 -10.84 15.28 2.69
N PHE A 28 -11.48 16.38 2.33
CA PHE A 28 -12.20 17.25 3.25
C PHE A 28 -13.57 17.60 2.68
N THR A 29 -14.52 17.86 3.57
CA THR A 29 -15.80 18.49 3.24
C THR A 29 -15.69 19.99 3.51
N LEU A 30 -15.70 20.82 2.48
CA LEU A 30 -15.70 22.28 2.57
C LEU A 30 -16.99 22.78 3.22
N GLN A 31 -16.89 23.76 4.12
CA GLN A 31 -18.05 24.45 4.69
C GLN A 31 -18.77 25.29 3.63
N ASN A 32 -18.02 25.89 2.71
CA ASN A 32 -18.55 26.66 1.59
C ASN A 32 -17.88 26.20 0.27
N PRO A 33 -18.60 25.56 -0.67
CA PRO A 33 -18.06 25.14 -1.97
C PRO A 33 -17.41 26.26 -2.80
N SER A 34 -17.82 27.51 -2.59
CA SER A 34 -17.22 28.67 -3.27
C SER A 34 -15.86 29.06 -2.70
N ASP A 35 -15.55 28.65 -1.47
CA ASP A 35 -14.22 28.75 -0.87
C ASP A 35 -13.52 27.39 -0.97
N ASN A 36 -12.76 27.20 -2.05
CA ASN A 36 -12.16 25.93 -2.45
C ASN A 36 -10.63 26.01 -2.59
N GLY A 37 -10.04 27.10 -2.09
CA GLY A 37 -8.61 27.28 -2.04
C GLY A 37 -7.94 26.46 -0.93
N LEU A 38 -6.62 26.55 -0.87
CA LEU A 38 -5.87 26.04 0.28
C LEU A 38 -6.30 26.77 1.56
N ASN A 39 -6.35 26.02 2.67
CA ASN A 39 -6.78 26.49 3.99
C ASN A 39 -8.25 26.94 4.07
N ALA A 40 -9.07 26.65 3.05
CA ALA A 40 -10.51 26.86 3.13
C ALA A 40 -11.11 26.08 4.32
N PRO A 41 -12.09 26.64 5.06
CA PRO A 41 -12.69 25.98 6.20
C PRO A 41 -13.38 24.66 5.83
N ALA A 42 -13.04 23.59 6.55
CA ALA A 42 -13.66 22.28 6.41
C ALA A 42 -14.59 21.97 7.59
N SER A 43 -15.67 21.25 7.33
CA SER A 43 -16.59 20.71 8.36
C SER A 43 -16.18 19.33 8.85
N GLY A 44 -15.23 18.68 8.17
CA GLY A 44 -14.74 17.35 8.53
C GLY A 44 -14.07 16.62 7.38
N PRO A 45 -13.84 15.30 7.52
CA PRO A 45 -13.32 14.47 6.44
C PRO A 45 -14.25 14.49 5.22
N GLY A 46 -13.69 14.29 4.03
CA GLY A 46 -14.47 14.10 2.82
C GLY A 46 -15.23 12.76 2.84
N PRO A 47 -16.25 12.59 1.98
CA PRO A 47 -17.00 11.34 1.90
C PRO A 47 -16.09 10.14 1.57
N ALA A 48 -16.47 8.97 2.09
CA ALA A 48 -15.77 7.72 1.78
C ALA A 48 -15.81 7.39 0.28
N GLY A 49 -14.68 6.91 -0.25
CA GLY A 49 -14.59 6.43 -1.62
C GLY A 49 -15.39 5.13 -1.85
N PRO A 50 -15.82 4.85 -3.09
CA PRO A 50 -16.59 3.64 -3.40
C PRO A 50 -15.80 2.34 -3.20
N TYR A 51 -14.46 2.39 -3.21
CA TYR A 51 -13.59 1.22 -3.04
C TYR A 51 -12.86 1.26 -1.70
N THR A 52 -12.27 2.40 -1.33
CA THR A 52 -11.56 2.54 -0.04
C THR A 52 -12.50 2.51 1.15
N GLN A 53 -13.74 2.97 0.99
CA GLN A 53 -14.81 2.95 2.01
C GLN A 53 -14.41 3.61 3.34
N GLU A 54 -13.46 4.53 3.29
CA GLU A 54 -12.97 5.28 4.45
C GLU A 54 -13.13 6.77 4.21
N ALA A 55 -13.81 7.47 5.13
CA ALA A 55 -13.97 8.91 5.06
C ALA A 55 -12.62 9.61 5.29
N GLY A 56 -12.34 10.66 4.51
CA GLY A 56 -11.12 11.45 4.65
C GLY A 56 -9.95 10.99 3.76
N THR A 57 -10.12 9.93 2.97
CA THR A 57 -9.10 9.45 2.03
C THR A 57 -9.73 9.01 0.71
N LEU A 58 -8.94 9.06 -0.37
CA LEU A 58 -9.25 8.44 -1.65
C LEU A 58 -7.99 7.84 -2.25
N ALA A 59 -8.09 6.64 -2.82
CA ALA A 59 -7.02 6.07 -3.63
C ALA A 59 -6.79 6.92 -4.90
N TYR A 60 -5.58 6.87 -5.49
CA TYR A 60 -5.28 7.61 -6.72
C TYR A 60 -6.28 7.30 -7.85
N PHE A 61 -6.66 6.03 -8.00
CA PHE A 61 -7.65 5.62 -9.01
C PHE A 61 -9.07 6.15 -8.74
N GLU A 62 -9.44 6.39 -7.47
CA GLU A 62 -10.70 7.04 -7.10
C GLU A 62 -10.67 8.54 -7.42
N ILE A 63 -9.52 9.18 -7.21
CA ILE A 63 -9.31 10.59 -7.57
C ILE A 63 -9.40 10.77 -9.09
N CYS A 64 -8.85 9.86 -9.89
CA CYS A 64 -9.04 9.86 -11.34
C CYS A 64 -10.53 9.78 -11.73
N THR A 65 -11.32 9.01 -10.98
CA THR A 65 -12.78 8.91 -11.19
C THR A 65 -13.48 10.21 -10.82
N LEU A 66 -13.09 10.85 -9.71
CA LEU A 66 -13.58 12.16 -9.29
C LEU A 66 -13.31 13.22 -10.38
N LEU A 67 -12.09 13.26 -10.92
CA LEU A 67 -11.70 14.15 -12.02
C LEU A 67 -12.53 13.91 -13.28
N LYS A 68 -12.69 12.65 -13.71
CA LYS A 68 -13.55 12.28 -14.84
C LYS A 68 -15.01 12.69 -14.64
N SER A 69 -15.47 12.76 -13.39
CA SER A 69 -16.82 13.20 -13.06
C SER A 69 -17.01 14.72 -13.10
N GLY A 70 -15.99 15.49 -13.49
CA GLY A 70 -16.05 16.96 -13.62
C GLY A 70 -15.53 17.72 -12.40
N ALA A 71 -14.70 17.10 -11.56
CA ALA A 71 -13.97 17.85 -10.55
C ALA A 71 -12.93 18.78 -11.19
N THR A 72 -12.74 19.95 -10.59
CA THR A 72 -11.71 20.90 -11.03
C THR A 72 -10.40 20.55 -10.35
N GLN A 73 -9.35 20.32 -11.13
CA GLN A 73 -7.99 20.17 -10.63
C GLN A 73 -7.27 21.51 -10.65
N VAL A 74 -6.56 21.83 -9.57
CA VAL A 74 -5.70 23.01 -9.45
C VAL A 74 -4.30 22.57 -9.08
N TRP A 75 -3.30 23.19 -9.69
CA TRP A 75 -1.90 22.99 -9.34
C TRP A 75 -1.48 24.04 -8.32
N ASP A 76 -1.03 23.62 -7.14
CA ASP A 76 -0.42 24.52 -6.18
C ASP A 76 1.08 24.66 -6.49
N ALA A 77 1.44 25.78 -7.13
CA ALA A 77 2.83 26.04 -7.53
C ALA A 77 3.81 26.12 -6.34
N PRO A 78 3.47 26.74 -5.18
CA PRO A 78 4.37 26.78 -4.03
C PRO A 78 4.70 25.41 -3.41
N GLN A 79 3.77 24.43 -3.44
CA GLN A 79 4.00 23.10 -2.87
C GLN A 79 4.29 22.01 -3.90
N ASP A 80 4.24 22.33 -5.20
CA ASP A 80 4.46 21.41 -6.31
C ASP A 80 3.57 20.15 -6.28
N VAL A 81 2.31 20.33 -5.86
CA VAL A 81 1.31 19.26 -5.78
C VAL A 81 -0.05 19.73 -6.29
N PRO A 82 -0.88 18.82 -6.82
CA PRO A 82 -2.26 19.15 -7.15
C PRO A 82 -3.19 19.08 -5.94
N TYR A 83 -4.31 19.78 -6.05
CA TYR A 83 -5.53 19.43 -5.35
C TYR A 83 -6.69 19.41 -6.35
N ALA A 84 -7.82 18.82 -5.98
CA ALA A 84 -9.04 18.84 -6.78
C ALA A 84 -10.27 19.05 -5.91
N TYR A 85 -11.32 19.61 -6.50
CA TYR A 85 -12.58 19.83 -5.78
C TYR A 85 -13.81 19.67 -6.69
N LYS A 86 -14.93 19.28 -6.07
CA LYS A 86 -16.25 19.18 -6.70
C LYS A 86 -17.35 19.36 -5.66
N GLY A 87 -18.16 20.41 -5.78
CA GLY A 87 -19.10 20.79 -4.73
C GLY A 87 -18.35 21.04 -3.42
N SER A 88 -18.79 20.41 -2.32
CA SER A 88 -18.07 20.48 -1.04
C SER A 88 -16.90 19.51 -0.92
N THR A 89 -16.69 18.57 -1.84
CA THR A 89 -15.55 17.63 -1.74
C THR A 89 -14.27 18.31 -2.20
N TRP A 90 -13.23 18.26 -1.37
CA TRP A 90 -11.88 18.72 -1.68
C TRP A 90 -10.88 17.58 -1.42
N VAL A 91 -9.88 17.42 -2.28
CA VAL A 91 -8.83 16.40 -2.14
C VAL A 91 -7.45 16.97 -2.48
N GLY A 92 -6.50 16.82 -1.56
CA GLY A 92 -5.08 17.07 -1.80
C GLY A 92 -4.39 15.74 -2.04
N TYR A 93 -3.62 15.63 -3.12
CA TYR A 93 -3.07 14.34 -3.57
C TYR A 93 -1.78 14.52 -4.37
N ASP A 94 -1.21 13.41 -4.81
CA ASP A 94 -0.10 13.37 -5.74
C ASP A 94 -0.51 12.83 -7.11
N ASN A 95 0.13 13.31 -8.17
CA ASN A 95 -0.06 12.80 -9.53
C ASN A 95 1.31 12.54 -10.21
N ILE A 96 1.28 12.12 -11.48
CA ILE A 96 2.51 11.89 -12.26
C ILE A 96 3.46 13.09 -12.23
N LYS A 97 2.95 14.32 -12.30
CA LYS A 97 3.78 15.54 -12.28
C LYS A 97 4.46 15.73 -10.93
N SER A 98 3.73 15.65 -9.82
CA SER A 98 4.32 15.81 -8.48
C SER A 98 5.26 14.66 -8.12
N PHE A 99 4.98 13.43 -8.58
CA PHE A 99 5.88 12.29 -8.43
C PHE A 99 7.23 12.52 -9.13
N ASN A 100 7.23 13.06 -10.36
CA ASN A 100 8.48 13.42 -11.05
C ASN A 100 9.27 14.49 -10.29
N ILE A 101 8.60 15.58 -9.87
CA ILE A 101 9.25 16.67 -9.12
C ILE A 101 9.87 16.16 -7.81
N LYS A 102 9.12 15.37 -7.05
CA LYS A 102 9.61 14.76 -5.81
C LYS A 102 10.74 13.78 -6.05
N ALA A 103 10.72 13.01 -7.14
CA ALA A 103 11.81 12.09 -7.51
C ALA A 103 13.09 12.85 -7.92
N ASP A 104 12.97 13.95 -8.65
CA ASP A 104 14.10 14.81 -8.99
C ASP A 104 14.69 15.48 -7.74
N TRP A 105 13.83 15.97 -6.86
CA TRP A 105 14.22 16.50 -5.56
C TRP A 105 14.94 15.43 -4.72
N LEU A 106 14.43 14.21 -4.68
CA LEU A 106 15.03 13.07 -3.97
C LEU A 106 16.46 12.81 -4.46
N LYS A 107 16.65 12.72 -5.79
CA LYS A 107 17.97 12.51 -6.40
C LYS A 107 18.93 13.66 -6.09
N LYS A 108 18.47 14.90 -6.23
CA LYS A 108 19.27 16.11 -5.95
C LYS A 108 19.80 16.13 -4.51
N ASN A 109 19.01 15.63 -3.57
CA ASN A 109 19.36 15.57 -2.16
C ASN A 109 20.09 14.29 -1.74
N LYS A 110 20.35 13.36 -2.67
CA LYS A 110 21.07 12.10 -2.46
C LYS A 110 20.42 11.22 -1.38
N TYR A 111 19.09 11.16 -1.35
CA TYR A 111 18.39 10.24 -0.47
C TYR A 111 18.48 8.79 -1.00
N GLY A 112 18.34 7.82 -0.09
CA GLY A 112 18.57 6.39 -0.35
C GLY A 112 17.57 5.72 -1.27
N GLY A 113 16.38 6.29 -1.44
CA GLY A 113 15.37 5.77 -2.35
C GLY A 113 13.99 6.28 -2.03
N ALA A 114 12.99 5.63 -2.63
CA ALA A 114 11.59 5.97 -2.43
C ALA A 114 10.78 4.75 -1.95
N MET A 115 9.79 4.99 -1.10
CA MET A 115 8.80 4.04 -0.64
C MET A 115 7.43 4.55 -1.12
N VAL A 116 6.57 3.65 -1.59
CA VAL A 116 5.22 4.01 -2.03
C VAL A 116 4.19 3.42 -1.08
N TRP A 117 3.27 4.26 -0.60
CA TRP A 117 2.10 3.85 0.16
C TRP A 117 0.83 4.12 -0.66
N ALA A 118 0.14 3.12 -1.21
CA ALA A 118 0.52 1.71 -1.30
C ALA A 118 0.29 1.20 -2.73
N ILE A 119 0.74 -0.02 -3.00
CA ILE A 119 0.72 -0.62 -4.35
C ILE A 119 -0.70 -0.76 -4.92
N ASP A 120 -1.67 -1.06 -4.06
CA ASP A 120 -3.09 -1.24 -4.39
C ASP A 120 -3.86 0.08 -4.55
N LEU A 121 -3.28 1.22 -4.13
CA LEU A 121 -3.92 2.54 -4.23
C LEU A 121 -3.56 3.29 -5.53
N ASP A 122 -2.50 2.85 -6.21
CA ASP A 122 -2.19 3.29 -7.58
C ASP A 122 -3.21 2.69 -8.57
N ASP A 123 -3.28 3.16 -9.82
CA ASP A 123 -4.11 2.52 -10.86
C ASP A 123 -3.42 1.23 -11.36
N PHE A 124 -3.38 0.21 -10.49
CA PHE A 124 -2.68 -1.05 -10.70
C PHE A 124 -3.21 -1.83 -11.92
N THR A 125 -4.48 -1.62 -12.29
CA THR A 125 -5.07 -2.23 -13.49
C THR A 125 -4.90 -1.39 -14.75
N GLY A 126 -4.70 -0.08 -14.62
CA GLY A 126 -4.69 0.89 -15.71
C GLY A 126 -6.08 1.26 -16.25
N SER A 127 -7.15 0.95 -15.52
CA SER A 127 -8.53 1.11 -15.97
C SER A 127 -9.15 2.47 -15.59
N PHE A 128 -8.59 3.16 -14.59
CA PHE A 128 -9.23 4.31 -13.95
C PHE A 128 -8.66 5.65 -14.38
N CYS A 129 -7.37 5.75 -14.69
CA CYS A 129 -6.71 7.01 -14.99
C CYS A 129 -6.44 7.20 -16.50
N LYS A 130 -6.44 6.11 -17.29
CA LYS A 130 -5.95 6.08 -18.68
C LYS A 130 -4.46 6.46 -18.81
N GLU A 131 -3.68 6.13 -17.78
CA GLU A 131 -2.25 6.44 -17.67
C GLU A 131 -1.36 5.18 -17.73
N GLY A 132 -1.94 4.03 -18.06
CA GLY A 132 -1.27 2.72 -18.03
C GLY A 132 -1.37 2.06 -16.65
N LYS A 133 -0.76 0.87 -16.50
CA LYS A 133 -0.73 0.14 -15.23
C LYS A 133 0.30 0.74 -14.28
N TYR A 134 -0.08 0.92 -13.02
CA TYR A 134 0.78 1.49 -11.98
C TYR A 134 1.42 2.82 -12.40
N PRO A 135 0.64 3.83 -12.82
CA PRO A 135 1.17 5.06 -13.39
C PRO A 135 2.10 5.80 -12.43
N LEU A 136 1.77 5.89 -11.14
CA LEU A 136 2.60 6.58 -10.16
C LEU A 136 3.88 5.80 -9.86
N ILE A 137 3.78 4.50 -9.61
CA ILE A 137 4.95 3.65 -9.32
C ILE A 137 5.87 3.53 -10.53
N THR A 138 5.31 3.42 -11.74
CA THR A 138 6.08 3.40 -12.98
C THR A 138 6.80 4.72 -13.21
N THR A 139 6.14 5.85 -12.93
CA THR A 139 6.76 7.18 -12.98
C THR A 139 7.98 7.24 -12.06
N LEU A 140 7.83 6.82 -10.81
CA LEU A 140 8.90 6.82 -9.82
C LEU A 140 10.06 5.90 -10.21
N LYS A 141 9.75 4.69 -10.67
CA LYS A 141 10.74 3.73 -11.17
C LYS A 141 11.59 4.30 -12.31
N ASN A 142 10.92 4.94 -13.27
CA ASN A 142 11.58 5.56 -14.42
C ASN A 142 12.44 6.76 -13.99
N ALA A 143 11.89 7.63 -13.13
CA ALA A 143 12.58 8.82 -12.64
C ALA A 143 13.85 8.47 -11.83
N LEU A 144 13.85 7.34 -11.11
CA LEU A 144 15.00 6.81 -10.38
C LEU A 144 15.97 5.99 -11.23
N GLY A 145 15.68 5.81 -12.53
CA GLY A 145 16.55 5.05 -13.44
C GLY A 145 16.66 3.55 -13.12
N LEU A 146 15.66 3.00 -12.42
CA LEU A 146 15.65 1.59 -12.04
C LEU A 146 15.38 0.72 -13.26
N LYS A 147 16.44 0.19 -13.85
CA LYS A 147 16.35 -0.78 -14.95
C LYS A 147 15.76 -2.07 -14.40
N SER A 148 14.75 -2.61 -15.07
CA SER A 148 14.33 -4.00 -14.89
C SER A 148 15.47 -4.89 -15.41
N SER A 149 16.52 -5.15 -14.62
CA SER A 149 17.20 -6.42 -14.79
C SER A 149 16.13 -7.48 -14.57
N SER A 150 16.07 -8.50 -15.44
CA SER A 150 15.17 -9.64 -15.23
C SER A 150 15.20 -10.01 -13.75
N CYS A 151 14.05 -9.96 -13.09
CA CYS A 151 13.93 -10.45 -11.73
C CYS A 151 14.28 -11.94 -11.82
N VAL A 152 15.54 -12.30 -11.64
CA VAL A 152 15.93 -13.68 -11.41
C VAL A 152 15.44 -13.92 -9.99
N PRO A 153 14.37 -14.69 -9.77
CA PRO A 153 14.00 -15.07 -8.43
C PRO A 153 15.24 -15.68 -7.79
N SER A 154 15.63 -15.21 -6.61
CA SER A 154 16.74 -15.83 -5.90
C SER A 154 16.47 -17.33 -5.85
N ALA A 155 17.42 -18.13 -6.36
CA ALA A 155 17.30 -19.59 -6.38
C ALA A 155 17.17 -20.16 -4.95
N GLN A 156 17.50 -19.35 -3.94
CA GLN A 156 17.28 -19.67 -2.54
C GLN A 156 16.33 -18.64 -1.89
N PRO A 157 15.38 -19.10 -1.04
CA PRO A 157 14.63 -18.20 -0.18
C PRO A 157 15.60 -17.34 0.63
N ASN A 158 15.27 -16.06 0.83
CA ASN A 158 16.01 -15.23 1.78
C ASN A 158 16.02 -15.94 3.14
N PRO A 159 17.19 -16.05 3.81
CA PRO A 159 17.23 -16.62 5.15
C PRO A 159 16.28 -15.84 6.07
N PRO A 160 15.59 -16.50 7.01
CA PRO A 160 14.77 -15.81 7.99
C PRO A 160 15.59 -14.73 8.68
N VAL A 161 15.08 -13.49 8.71
CA VAL A 161 15.78 -12.32 9.28
C VAL A 161 16.04 -12.50 10.79
N THR A 162 15.29 -13.39 11.44
CA THR A 162 15.51 -13.81 12.82
C THR A 162 15.04 -15.26 12.99
N ALA A 163 15.88 -16.14 13.55
CA ALA A 163 15.42 -17.45 13.99
C ALA A 163 14.43 -17.27 15.16
N ALA A 164 13.26 -17.88 15.09
CA ALA A 164 12.35 -17.93 16.23
C ALA A 164 13.05 -18.61 17.41
N PRO A 165 12.95 -18.08 18.65
CA PRO A 165 13.51 -18.76 19.82
C PRO A 165 12.86 -20.12 19.97
N SER A 166 13.66 -21.19 20.00
CA SER A 166 13.19 -22.53 20.30
C SER A 166 12.85 -22.64 21.79
N THR A 167 11.58 -22.58 22.14
CA THR A 167 11.12 -22.92 23.50
C THR A 167 11.19 -24.42 23.68
N THR A 168 12.15 -24.89 24.48
CA THR A 168 12.16 -26.25 25.01
C THR A 168 11.06 -26.35 26.07
N SER A 169 9.89 -26.87 25.70
CA SER A 169 8.83 -27.16 26.68
C SER A 169 9.24 -28.37 27.53
N GLY A 170 9.81 -28.09 28.69
CA GLY A 170 9.90 -29.07 29.78
C GLY A 170 8.50 -29.32 30.34
N SER A 171 8.11 -30.59 30.41
CA SER A 171 6.92 -31.05 31.11
C SER A 171 6.98 -30.64 32.59
N GLY A 172 5.97 -29.91 33.04
CA GLY A 172 5.74 -29.60 34.44
C GLY A 172 4.24 -29.57 34.73
N SER A 173 3.74 -30.65 35.31
CA SER A 173 2.37 -30.79 35.81
C SER A 173 2.08 -29.79 36.94
N GLY A 174 0.89 -29.19 36.92
CA GLY A 174 0.38 -28.37 38.02
C GLY A 174 -1.13 -28.19 37.93
N SER A 175 -1.85 -28.98 38.72
CA SER A 175 -3.31 -28.91 38.92
C SER A 175 -3.72 -27.64 39.69
N GLY A 176 -4.86 -27.05 39.33
CA GLY A 176 -5.48 -25.97 40.10
C GLY A 176 -6.91 -25.68 39.63
N SER A 177 -7.88 -26.20 40.36
CA SER A 177 -9.32 -26.01 40.16
C SER A 177 -9.81 -24.64 40.68
N GLY A 178 -10.78 -24.03 40.01
CA GLY A 178 -11.52 -22.86 40.51
C GLY A 178 -12.65 -22.43 39.58
N SER A 179 -13.90 -22.52 40.07
CA SER A 179 -15.16 -22.45 39.33
C SER A 179 -15.84 -21.06 39.37
N GLY A 180 -16.71 -20.78 38.38
CA GLY A 180 -17.82 -19.79 38.43
C GLY A 180 -17.92 -18.89 37.18
N SER A 181 -18.67 -19.24 36.12
CA SER A 181 -20.11 -18.89 35.84
C SER A 181 -20.34 -17.38 35.64
N GLY A 182 -20.94 -16.81 34.59
CA GLY A 182 -21.61 -17.17 33.32
C GLY A 182 -22.05 -15.82 32.68
N SER A 183 -22.15 -15.65 31.37
CA SER A 183 -23.42 -15.75 30.63
C SER A 183 -23.20 -15.47 29.12
N SER A 184 -24.13 -16.02 28.35
CA SER A 184 -24.18 -16.31 26.91
C SER A 184 -24.41 -15.13 25.96
N GLY A 185 -23.78 -15.21 24.79
CA GLY A 185 -24.16 -14.49 23.57
C GLY A 185 -23.83 -15.35 22.35
N SER A 186 -24.84 -16.06 21.84
CA SER A 186 -24.75 -16.98 20.71
C SER A 186 -24.55 -16.22 19.39
N GLY A 187 -23.47 -16.53 18.66
CA GLY A 187 -23.26 -16.11 17.28
C GLY A 187 -22.63 -17.27 16.51
N SER A 188 -23.42 -17.93 15.68
CA SER A 188 -23.02 -19.08 14.87
C SER A 188 -21.95 -18.69 13.85
N GLY A 189 -20.68 -18.85 14.22
CA GLY A 189 -19.56 -18.91 13.29
C GLY A 189 -19.44 -20.33 12.76
N SER A 190 -19.93 -20.56 11.54
CA SER A 190 -19.69 -21.80 10.82
C SER A 190 -18.18 -21.91 10.58
N SER A 191 -17.51 -22.73 11.38
CA SER A 191 -16.14 -23.16 11.14
C SER A 191 -16.13 -23.95 9.85
N GLY A 192 -15.78 -23.28 8.75
CA GLY A 192 -15.45 -23.93 7.49
C GLY A 192 -14.34 -24.93 7.75
N SER A 193 -14.71 -26.19 7.76
CA SER A 193 -13.82 -27.34 7.87
C SER A 193 -12.73 -27.20 6.82
N ASN A 194 -11.48 -27.06 7.26
CA ASN A 194 -10.32 -27.29 6.42
C ASN A 194 -10.49 -28.68 5.77
N PRO A 195 -10.62 -28.81 4.43
CA PRO A 195 -10.60 -30.12 3.83
C PRO A 195 -9.14 -30.58 3.87
N SER A 196 -8.86 -31.48 4.82
CA SER A 196 -7.82 -32.50 4.75
C SER A 196 -6.66 -32.15 3.81
N GLY A 197 -5.66 -31.44 4.33
CA GLY A 197 -4.37 -31.35 3.66
C GLY A 197 -3.89 -32.77 3.36
N SER A 198 -3.77 -33.10 2.07
CA SER A 198 -3.19 -34.35 1.63
C SER A 198 -1.83 -34.48 2.31
N THR A 199 -1.65 -35.53 3.10
CA THR A 199 -0.37 -36.01 3.63
C THR A 199 0.47 -36.61 2.49
N GLY A 200 0.54 -35.91 1.37
CA GLY A 200 1.37 -36.25 0.24
C GLY A 200 2.82 -35.90 0.54
N SER A 201 3.73 -36.81 0.20
CA SER A 201 5.14 -36.46 0.01
C SER A 201 5.33 -35.94 -1.42
N GLY A 202 6.32 -35.07 -1.64
CA GLY A 202 6.66 -34.53 -2.96
C GLY A 202 6.21 -33.08 -3.18
N PHE A 203 6.27 -32.62 -4.43
CA PHE A 203 6.14 -31.20 -4.79
C PHE A 203 4.82 -30.55 -4.32
N CYS A 204 3.71 -31.31 -4.31
CA CYS A 204 2.39 -30.82 -3.94
C CYS A 204 2.10 -30.82 -2.42
N ALA A 205 3.04 -31.29 -1.60
CA ALA A 205 2.86 -31.35 -0.16
C ALA A 205 2.62 -29.94 0.43
N GLY A 206 1.49 -29.75 1.11
CA GLY A 206 1.13 -28.48 1.75
C GLY A 206 0.77 -27.34 0.79
N LYS A 207 0.66 -27.59 -0.51
CA LYS A 207 0.17 -26.62 -1.49
C LYS A 207 -1.37 -26.66 -1.55
N ALA A 208 -1.99 -25.50 -1.75
CA ALA A 208 -3.42 -25.45 -2.07
C ALA A 208 -3.66 -26.01 -3.48
N ASN A 209 -4.88 -26.49 -3.75
CA ASN A 209 -5.23 -26.98 -5.07
C ASN A 209 -5.01 -25.89 -6.14
N GLY A 210 -4.24 -26.19 -7.17
CA GLY A 210 -3.88 -25.30 -8.26
C GLY A 210 -2.76 -25.85 -9.16
N ILE A 211 -2.55 -25.15 -10.28
CA ILE A 211 -1.47 -25.43 -11.21
C ILE A 211 -0.21 -24.69 -10.77
N TYR A 212 0.90 -25.40 -10.66
CA TYR A 212 2.20 -24.87 -10.27
C TYR A 212 3.24 -25.16 -11.35
N ALA A 213 4.08 -24.17 -11.67
CA ALA A 213 5.17 -24.37 -12.61
C ALA A 213 6.16 -25.43 -12.08
N ASP A 214 6.58 -26.33 -12.97
CA ASP A 214 7.67 -27.26 -12.66
C ASP A 214 9.00 -26.49 -12.64
N PRO A 215 9.75 -26.49 -11.51
CA PRO A 215 11.01 -25.76 -11.41
C PRO A 215 12.13 -26.38 -12.27
N THR A 216 11.95 -27.60 -12.76
CA THR A 216 12.95 -28.35 -13.54
C THR A 216 12.64 -28.40 -15.04
N SER A 217 11.40 -28.14 -15.44
CA SER A 217 10.95 -28.21 -16.84
C SER A 217 10.03 -27.04 -17.19
N LYS A 218 10.43 -26.25 -18.19
CA LYS A 218 9.60 -25.15 -18.72
C LYS A 218 8.36 -25.63 -19.49
N GLY A 219 8.30 -26.92 -19.85
CA GLY A 219 7.20 -27.52 -20.61
C GLY A 219 6.21 -28.32 -19.77
N SER A 220 6.39 -28.32 -18.44
CA SER A 220 5.63 -29.17 -17.53
C SER A 220 5.08 -28.36 -16.35
N PHE A 221 4.03 -28.88 -15.72
CA PHE A 221 3.43 -28.29 -14.53
C PHE A 221 2.95 -29.39 -13.60
N TYR A 222 2.86 -29.06 -12.32
CA TYR A 222 2.20 -29.90 -11.32
C TYR A 222 0.76 -29.42 -11.14
N ASN A 223 -0.18 -30.36 -11.16
CA ASN A 223 -1.54 -30.13 -10.70
C ASN A 223 -1.63 -30.68 -9.28
N CYS A 224 -1.60 -29.77 -8.32
CA CYS A 224 -1.90 -30.05 -6.92
C CYS A 224 -3.37 -29.67 -6.69
#